data_AF-A0A1F4N1H5-F1
#
_entry.id   AF-A0A1F4N1H5-F1
#
_cell.length_a   1.000
_cell.length_b   1.000
_cell.length_c   1.000
_cell.angle_alpha   90.00
_cell.angle_beta   90.00
_cell.angle_gamma   90.00
#
_symmetry.space_group_name_H-M   'P 1'
#
loop_
_entity.id
_entity.type
_entity.pdbx_description
1 polymer ?
#
loop_
_entity_poly.entity_id
_entity_poly.type
_entity_poly.pdbx_seq_one_letter_code
_entity_poly.pdbx_strand_id
1 'polypeptide(L)'
;MTHQIQITVKCPLCHHSLMNDTVLIDQLPAIELEAKIGQKLGKIYLSQIYGSYYKKFEGVEDVVGTIAVFSCSNCHQPLPVIQNCDCRAPQVGMQLEVGGVIKICSRNGCKKHSLEFEDVNDAFILLMKGDQTGLG
;
A
#
# COMPACT_ATOMS: atom_id res chain seq x y z
N MET A 1 -4.92 -21.84 11.33
CA MET A 1 -4.81 -21.23 10.00
C MET A 1 -4.81 -19.74 10.22
N THR A 2 -3.79 -19.02 9.75
CA THR A 2 -3.72 -17.57 9.93
C THR A 2 -4.52 -16.94 8.79
N HIS A 3 -5.72 -16.44 9.05
CA HIS A 3 -6.48 -15.69 8.05
C HIS A 3 -5.69 -14.43 7.70
N GLN A 4 -5.19 -14.38 6.46
CA GLN A 4 -4.45 -13.23 5.95
C GLN A 4 -5.41 -12.34 5.18
N ILE A 5 -5.44 -11.06 5.53
CA ILE A 5 -6.27 -10.08 4.82
C ILE A 5 -5.46 -9.60 3.61
N GLN A 6 -5.95 -9.88 2.40
CA GLN A 6 -5.36 -9.36 1.16
C GLN A 6 -6.10 -8.09 0.74
N ILE A 7 -5.35 -7.05 0.38
CA ILE A 7 -5.88 -5.76 -0.05
C ILE A 7 -5.52 -5.49 -1.51
N THR A 8 -6.50 -5.09 -2.31
CA THR A 8 -6.26 -4.51 -3.63
C THR A 8 -6.52 -3.01 -3.55
N VAL A 9 -5.68 -2.21 -4.20
CA VAL A 9 -5.70 -0.76 -4.04
C VAL A 9 -5.64 -0.02 -5.37
N LYS A 10 -6.25 1.17 -5.36
CA LYS A 10 -6.33 2.11 -6.47
C LYS A 10 -5.77 3.46 -6.06
N CYS A 11 -5.33 4.21 -7.06
CA CYS A 11 -4.97 5.61 -6.89
C CYS A 11 -6.22 6.43 -6.53
N PRO A 12 -6.20 7.25 -5.46
CA PRO A 12 -7.33 8.08 -5.10
C PRO A 12 -7.58 9.26 -6.06
N LEU A 13 -6.63 9.54 -6.97
CA LEU A 13 -6.72 10.68 -7.89
C LEU A 13 -7.18 10.28 -9.30
N CYS A 14 -6.68 9.16 -9.83
CA CYS A 14 -7.02 8.69 -11.18
C CYS A 14 -7.80 7.37 -11.20
N HIS A 15 -8.06 6.77 -10.04
CA HIS A 15 -8.80 5.52 -9.83
C HIS A 15 -8.25 4.28 -10.55
N HIS A 16 -7.08 4.38 -11.19
CA HIS A 16 -6.41 3.23 -11.77
C HIS A 16 -5.84 2.33 -10.66
N SER A 17 -5.81 1.03 -10.96
CA SER A 17 -5.15 0.03 -10.12
C SER A 17 -3.69 0.42 -9.86
N LEU A 18 -3.25 0.24 -8.62
CA LEU A 18 -1.84 0.31 -8.24
C LEU A 18 -1.22 -1.09 -8.11
N MET A 19 -1.94 -2.14 -8.51
CA MET A 19 -1.45 -3.51 -8.48
C MET A 19 -0.55 -3.79 -9.69
N ASN A 20 0.52 -4.54 -9.46
CA ASN A 20 1.44 -5.01 -10.49
C ASN A 20 1.53 -6.55 -10.44
N ASP A 21 0.98 -7.21 -11.45
CA ASP A 21 0.93 -8.69 -11.54
C ASP A 21 2.27 -9.32 -11.99
N THR A 22 3.23 -8.51 -12.45
CA THR A 22 4.55 -8.98 -12.90
C THR A 22 5.58 -9.04 -11.77
N VAL A 23 5.45 -8.19 -10.76
CA VAL A 23 6.34 -8.15 -9.59
C VAL A 23 5.62 -8.75 -8.39
N LEU A 24 6.13 -9.88 -7.91
CA LEU A 24 5.54 -10.59 -6.78
C LEU A 24 6.23 -10.25 -5.46
N ILE A 25 5.43 -10.04 -4.42
CA ILE A 25 5.81 -10.00 -3.00
C ILE A 25 4.86 -10.93 -2.26
N ASP A 26 5.38 -11.76 -1.36
CA ASP A 26 4.58 -12.81 -0.71
C ASP A 26 3.88 -13.74 -1.71
N GLN A 27 4.51 -13.98 -2.87
CA GLN A 27 3.96 -14.76 -3.99
C GLN A 27 2.66 -14.21 -4.60
N LEU A 28 2.32 -12.96 -4.29
CA LEU A 28 1.14 -12.26 -4.77
C LEU A 28 1.53 -10.99 -5.55
N PRO A 29 0.67 -10.48 -6.45
CA PRO A 29 0.88 -9.18 -7.09
C PRO A 29 1.24 -8.09 -6.08
N ALA A 30 2.27 -7.32 -6.36
CA ALA A 30 2.70 -6.23 -5.49
C ALA A 30 1.85 -4.97 -5.72
N ILE A 31 1.77 -4.12 -4.71
CA ILE A 31 1.34 -2.73 -4.88
C ILE A 31 2.56 -1.96 -5.40
N GLU A 32 2.48 -1.38 -6.59
CA GLU A 32 3.54 -0.57 -7.21
C GLU A 32 3.27 0.92 -7.01
N LEU A 33 4.28 1.63 -6.49
CA LEU A 33 4.29 3.08 -6.37
C LEU A 33 5.61 3.64 -6.92
N GLU A 34 5.56 4.84 -7.47
CA GLU A 34 6.77 5.63 -7.66
C GLU A 34 7.21 6.20 -6.32
N ALA A 35 8.53 6.21 -6.10
CA ALA A 35 9.13 6.69 -4.87
C ALA A 35 10.22 7.71 -5.17
N LYS A 36 10.08 8.91 -4.59
CA LYS A 36 11.14 9.90 -4.52
C LYS A 36 11.78 9.88 -3.15
N ILE A 37 13.07 9.56 -3.07
CA ILE A 37 13.85 9.57 -1.83
C ILE A 37 15.03 10.52 -2.00
N GLY A 38 14.98 11.66 -1.31
CA GLY A 38 15.90 12.77 -1.54
C GLY A 38 15.81 13.28 -2.99
N GLN A 39 16.89 13.13 -3.75
CA GLN A 39 16.95 13.53 -5.16
C GLN A 39 16.77 12.34 -6.14
N LYS A 40 16.67 11.11 -5.64
CA LYS A 40 16.52 9.92 -6.49
C LYS A 40 15.05 9.60 -6.72
N LEU A 41 14.73 9.19 -7.94
CA LEU A 41 13.43 8.68 -8.36
C LEU A 41 13.57 7.20 -8.69
N GLY A 42 12.59 6.41 -8.28
CA GLY A 42 12.51 4.99 -8.56
C GLY A 42 11.14 4.45 -8.21
N LYS A 43 11.06 3.15 -7.93
CA LYS A 43 9.83 2.46 -7.56
C LYS A 43 9.99 1.77 -6.20
N ILE A 44 8.85 1.62 -5.54
CA ILE A 44 8.68 0.73 -4.40
C ILE A 44 7.54 -0.23 -4.69
N TYR A 45 7.76 -1.48 -4.32
CA TYR A 45 6.77 -2.54 -4.39
C TYR A 45 6.45 -2.97 -2.97
N LEU A 46 5.17 -3.01 -2.60
CA LEU A 46 4.70 -3.39 -1.27
C LEU A 46 3.88 -4.67 -1.34
N SER A 47 3.90 -5.45 -0.26
CA SER A 47 3.00 -6.58 -0.11
C SER A 47 1.54 -6.13 -0.13
N GLN A 48 0.68 -6.94 -0.74
CA GLN A 48 -0.77 -6.78 -0.66
C GLN A 48 -1.38 -7.49 0.56
N ILE A 49 -0.58 -8.17 1.38
CA ILE A 49 -1.04 -8.78 2.63
C ILE A 49 -0.99 -7.73 3.73
N TYR A 50 -2.15 -7.40 4.31
CA TYR A 50 -2.23 -6.49 5.45
C TYR A 50 -1.45 -7.07 6.64
N GLY A 51 -0.51 -6.29 7.18
CA GLY A 51 0.43 -6.72 8.22
C GLY A 51 1.75 -7.31 7.71
N SER A 52 1.90 -7.57 6.40
CA SER A 52 3.21 -7.85 5.81
C SER A 52 4.00 -6.55 5.62
N TYR A 53 5.29 -6.59 5.97
CA TYR A 53 6.21 -5.45 5.82
C TYR A 53 7.28 -5.69 4.75
N TYR A 54 7.12 -6.77 3.98
CA TYR A 54 8.01 -7.03 2.86
C TYR A 54 7.75 -6.02 1.75
N LYS A 55 8.87 -5.58 1.18
CA LYS A 55 8.91 -4.56 0.16
C LYS A 55 10.16 -4.75 -0.69
N LYS A 56 10.12 -4.25 -1.91
CA LYS A 56 11.27 -4.17 -2.81
C LYS A 56 11.43 -2.74 -3.29
N PHE A 57 12.67 -2.33 -3.53
CA PHE A 57 13.01 -1.04 -4.09
C PHE A 57 13.70 -1.24 -5.44
N GLU A 58 13.44 -0.33 -6.37
CA GLU A 58 14.06 -0.31 -7.70
C GLU A 58 14.43 1.13 -8.04
N GLY A 59 15.67 1.38 -8.46
CA GLY A 59 16.15 2.75 -8.77
C GLY A 59 16.33 3.69 -7.56
N VAL A 60 15.98 3.25 -6.36
CA VAL A 60 16.20 3.95 -5.08
C VAL A 60 16.74 2.98 -4.02
N GLU A 61 17.41 3.50 -2.99
CA GLU A 61 18.06 2.67 -1.97
C GLU A 61 17.11 2.35 -0.80
N ASP A 62 17.20 1.11 -0.30
CA ASP A 62 16.50 0.67 0.92
C ASP A 62 17.25 1.14 2.17
N VAL A 63 17.12 2.44 2.47
CA VAL A 63 17.75 3.05 3.66
C VAL A 63 16.69 3.30 4.73
N VAL A 64 16.83 2.62 5.86
CA VAL A 64 15.94 2.77 7.03
C VAL A 64 15.93 4.23 7.52
N GLY A 65 14.75 4.73 7.87
CA GLY A 65 14.56 6.07 8.40
C GLY A 65 14.33 7.16 7.34
N THR A 66 14.62 6.87 6.06
CA THR A 66 14.32 7.79 4.95
C THR A 66 12.81 8.01 4.82
N ILE A 67 12.43 9.20 4.35
CA ILE A 67 11.05 9.57 4.06
C ILE A 67 10.91 9.65 2.54
N ALA A 68 9.98 8.88 1.98
CA ALA A 68 9.67 8.91 0.56
C ALA A 68 8.48 9.84 0.29
N VAL A 69 8.47 10.46 -0.90
CA VAL A 69 7.23 10.93 -1.52
C VAL A 69 6.76 9.81 -2.44
N PHE A 70 5.56 9.30 -2.19
CA PHE A 70 4.95 8.25 -3.02
C PHE A 70 4.01 8.87 -4.04
N SER A 71 4.09 8.40 -5.28
CA SER A 71 3.23 8.80 -6.39
C SER A 71 2.62 7.58 -7.07
N CYS A 72 1.50 7.78 -7.75
CA CYS A 72 0.87 6.74 -8.57
C CYS A 72 1.72 6.46 -9.82
N SER A 73 1.98 5.19 -10.13
CA SER A 73 2.75 4.81 -11.34
C SER A 73 2.00 5.01 -12.66
N ASN A 74 0.70 5.33 -12.62
CA ASN A 74 -0.11 5.58 -13.82
C ASN A 74 -0.30 7.08 -14.12
N CYS A 75 -0.59 7.91 -13.10
CA CYS A 75 -0.80 9.35 -13.31
C CYS A 75 0.37 10.22 -12.81
N HIS A 76 1.38 9.63 -12.16
CA HIS A 76 2.57 10.28 -11.62
C HIS A 76 2.33 11.36 -10.55
N GLN A 77 1.06 11.56 -10.16
CA GLN A 77 0.70 12.51 -9.11
C GLN A 77 1.04 11.94 -7.73
N PRO A 78 1.55 12.78 -6.79
CA PRO A 78 1.77 12.39 -5.41
C PRO A 78 0.49 11.89 -4.76
N LEU A 79 0.59 10.80 -3.99
CA LEU A 79 -0.52 10.31 -3.18
C LEU A 79 -0.87 11.33 -2.08
N PRO A 80 -2.16 11.50 -1.76
CA PRO A 80 -2.60 12.46 -0.76
C PRO A 80 -2.06 12.10 0.62
N VAL A 81 -1.47 13.10 1.29
CA VAL A 81 -1.11 13.00 2.71
C VAL A 81 -2.37 13.18 3.54
N ILE A 82 -2.72 12.18 4.32
CA ILE A 82 -3.96 12.19 5.13
C ILE A 82 -3.71 12.78 6.52
N GLN A 83 -2.55 12.46 7.11
CA GLN A 83 -2.17 12.88 8.45
C GLN A 83 -0.67 12.68 8.67
N ASN A 84 -0.18 13.11 9.83
CA ASN A 84 1.16 12.73 10.29
C ASN A 84 1.08 11.45 11.14
N CYS A 85 2.05 10.56 10.94
CA CYS A 85 2.27 9.37 11.75
C CYS A 85 2.80 9.77 13.15
N ASP A 86 2.66 8.89 14.14
CA ASP A 86 3.28 9.02 15.46
C ASP A 86 4.82 9.23 15.37
N CYS A 87 5.46 8.69 14.32
CA CYS A 87 6.89 8.92 14.04
C CYS A 87 7.19 10.26 13.34
N ARG A 88 6.19 11.14 13.25
CA ARG A 88 6.19 12.46 12.62
C ARG A 88 6.40 12.50 11.11
N ALA A 89 6.45 11.35 10.44
CA ALA A 89 6.47 11.29 8.98
C ALA A 89 5.05 11.34 8.41
N PRO A 90 4.86 11.81 7.16
CA PRO A 90 3.55 11.76 6.50
C PRO A 90 2.98 10.35 6.41
N GLN A 91 1.66 10.22 6.58
CA GLN A 91 0.91 9.04 6.14
C GLN A 91 0.16 9.37 4.85
N VAL A 92 0.38 8.56 3.82
CA VAL A 92 -0.33 8.70 2.55
C VAL A 92 -1.48 7.71 2.46
N GLY A 93 -2.53 8.08 1.73
CA GLY A 93 -3.72 7.26 1.52
C GLY A 93 -3.77 6.64 0.12
N MET A 94 -4.19 5.37 0.05
CA MET A 94 -4.62 4.71 -1.18
C MET A 94 -6.05 4.20 -0.99
N GLN A 95 -6.84 4.20 -2.06
CA GLN A 95 -8.22 3.72 -2.00
C GLN A 95 -8.22 2.19 -2.09
N LEU A 96 -8.99 1.51 -1.24
CA LEU A 96 -9.21 0.07 -1.37
C LEU A 96 -10.21 -0.19 -2.49
N GLU A 97 -10.01 -1.26 -3.25
CA GLU A 97 -10.95 -1.67 -4.32
C GLU A 97 -12.36 -1.92 -3.80
N VAL A 98 -12.45 -2.48 -2.60
CA VAL A 98 -13.70 -2.82 -1.91
C VAL A 98 -14.40 -1.62 -1.28
N GLY A 99 -13.82 -0.42 -1.34
CA GLY A 99 -14.24 0.75 -0.55
C GLY A 99 -13.41 0.91 0.72
N GLY A 100 -13.33 2.15 1.22
CA GLY A 100 -12.41 2.55 2.29
C GLY A 100 -11.01 2.95 1.81
N VAL A 101 -10.12 3.23 2.78
CA VAL A 101 -8.77 3.77 2.56
C VAL A 101 -7.75 2.98 3.39
N ILE A 102 -6.64 2.60 2.77
CA ILE A 102 -5.42 2.18 3.48
C ILE A 102 -4.50 3.38 3.65
N LYS A 103 -4.05 3.62 4.88
CA LYS A 103 -3.06 4.64 5.21
C LYS A 103 -1.73 3.97 5.54
N ILE A 104 -0.65 4.42 4.90
CA ILE A 104 0.70 3.91 5.17
C ILE A 104 1.67 5.05 5.51
N CYS A 105 2.56 4.82 6.46
CA CYS A 105 3.62 5.77 6.77
C CYS A 105 4.69 5.81 5.67
N SER A 106 5.10 7.01 5.25
CA SER A 106 6.11 7.19 4.20
C SER A 106 7.56 7.02 4.66
N ARG A 107 7.78 6.84 5.97
CA ARG A 107 9.10 6.54 6.53
C ARG A 107 9.45 5.06 6.39
N ASN A 108 10.56 4.77 5.71
CA ASN A 108 11.11 3.42 5.66
C ASN A 108 11.46 2.91 7.07
N GLY A 109 10.97 1.73 7.43
CA GLY A 109 11.14 1.11 8.75
C GLY A 109 10.03 1.42 9.75
N CYS A 110 9.13 2.37 9.46
CA CYS A 110 7.93 2.55 10.26
C CYS A 110 6.85 1.53 9.86
N LYS A 111 6.31 0.81 10.84
CA LYS A 111 5.30 -0.24 10.64
C LYS A 111 3.86 0.26 10.79
N LYS A 112 3.64 1.55 11.04
CA LYS A 112 2.30 2.11 11.25
C LYS A 112 1.53 2.17 9.92
N HIS A 113 0.40 1.48 9.91
CA HIS A 113 -0.58 1.48 8.84
C HIS A 113 -1.97 1.19 9.43
N SER A 114 -3.03 1.63 8.75
CA SER A 114 -4.42 1.42 9.19
C SER A 114 -5.36 1.37 7.99
N LEU A 115 -6.41 0.55 8.13
CA LEU A 115 -7.56 0.56 7.24
C LEU A 115 -8.65 1.42 7.88
N GLU A 116 -9.31 2.25 7.08
CA GLU A 116 -10.45 3.06 7.52
C GLU A 116 -11.59 2.92 6.53
N PHE A 117 -12.79 2.74 7.07
CA PHE A 117 -14.01 2.53 6.30
C PHE A 117 -15.09 3.44 6.87
N GLU A 118 -15.87 4.03 5.98
CA GLU A 118 -17.11 4.71 6.33
C GLU A 118 -18.28 3.71 6.36
N ASP A 119 -18.37 2.84 5.33
CA ASP A 119 -19.33 1.75 5.29
C ASP A 119 -18.74 0.49 5.95
N VAL A 120 -19.43 -0.02 6.97
CA VAL A 120 -19.06 -1.25 7.65
C VAL A 120 -19.13 -2.48 6.73
N ASN A 121 -19.96 -2.46 5.70
CA ASN A 121 -20.08 -3.55 4.73
C ASN A 121 -18.81 -3.73 3.92
N ASP A 122 -18.13 -2.64 3.55
CA ASP A 122 -16.84 -2.69 2.84
C ASP A 122 -15.79 -3.43 3.68
N ALA A 123 -15.77 -3.16 4.99
CA ALA A 123 -14.91 -3.87 5.94
C ALA A 123 -15.25 -5.37 6.02
N PHE A 124 -16.54 -5.72 6.09
CA PHE A 124 -16.96 -7.12 6.07
C PHE A 124 -16.56 -7.83 4.77
N ILE A 125 -16.77 -7.20 3.62
CA ILE A 125 -16.38 -7.76 2.31
C ILE A 125 -14.87 -8.02 2.28
N LEU A 126 -14.06 -7.09 2.78
CA LEU A 126 -12.60 -7.28 2.84
C LEU A 126 -12.22 -8.50 3.68
N LEU A 127 -12.79 -8.61 4.88
CA LEU A 127 -12.45 -9.66 5.84
C LEU A 127 -12.92 -11.04 5.36
N MET A 128 -14.06 -11.12 4.69
CA MET A 128 -14.63 -12.38 4.21
C MET A 128 -13.95 -12.91 2.93
N LYS A 129 -13.33 -12.05 2.11
CA LYS A 129 -12.56 -12.49 0.93
C LYS A 129 -11.35 -13.36 1.29
N GLY A 130 -10.82 -13.23 2.50
CA GLY A 130 -9.70 -14.05 3.01
C GLY A 130 -10.06 -15.51 3.34
N ASP A 131 -11.32 -15.91 3.17
CA ASP A 131 -11.82 -17.24 3.55
C ASP A 131 -12.13 -18.17 2.35
N GLN A 132 -11.98 -17.69 1.10
CA GLN A 132 -12.35 -18.45 -0.10
C GLN A 132 -11.22 -19.28 -0.75
N THR A 133 -10.05 -19.42 -0.11
CA THR A 133 -9.03 -20.39 -0.56
C THR A 133 -9.14 -21.75 0.14
N GLY A 134 -10.22 -22.01 0.87
CA GLY A 134 -10.56 -23.32 1.42
C GLY A 134 -11.71 -23.96 0.67
N LEU A 135 -11.41 -25.04 -0.07
CA LEU A 135 -12.33 -26.02 -0.69
C LEU A 135 -13.02 -25.60 -2.01
N GLY A 136 -12.38 -26.02 -3.11
CA GLY A 136 -12.98 -26.34 -4.40
C GLY A 136 -12.14 -27.44 -5.06
#